data_AF-A0A0V8QBP9-F1
#
_entry.id   AF-A0A0V8QBP9-F1
#
_cell.length_a   1.000
_cell.length_b   1.000
_cell.length_c   1.000
_cell.angle_alpha   90.00
_cell.angle_beta   90.00
_cell.angle_gamma   90.00
#
_symmetry.space_group_name_H-M   'P 1'
#
loop_
_entity.id
_entity.type
_entity.pdbx_description
1 polymer ?
#
loop_
_entity_poly.entity_id
_entity_poly.type
_entity_poly.pdbx_seq_one_letter_code
_entity_poly.pdbx_strand_id
1 'polypeptide(L)' 'MSDVRDVFITAEVSRQLDITPAYLVRLAKSLNLPETDFRETSKGSYLFNRNAIELIQSNLKRK' A
#
# COMPACT_ATOMS: atom_id res chain seq x y z
N MET A 1 -0.75 -24.42 -5.75
CA MET A 1 -1.99 -23.73 -5.36
C MET A 1 -1.62 -22.28 -5.13
N SER A 2 -1.74 -21.44 -6.15
CA SER A 2 -1.19 -20.08 -6.15
C SER A 2 -2.15 -19.18 -6.91
N ASP A 3 -3.22 -18.75 -6.25
CA ASP A 3 -3.80 -17.43 -6.48
C ASP A 3 -4.82 -17.11 -5.38
N VAL A 4 -4.40 -16.33 -4.39
CA VAL A 4 -5.31 -15.64 -3.47
C VAL A 4 -4.77 -14.22 -3.41
N ARG A 5 -5.09 -13.40 -4.42
CA ARG A 5 -4.81 -11.94 -4.52
C ARG A 5 -4.18 -11.40 -3.22
N ASP A 6 -2.86 -11.27 -3.17
CA ASP A 6 -2.17 -10.88 -1.94
C ASP A 6 -2.67 -9.50 -1.52
N VAL A 7 -3.36 -9.44 -0.37
CA VAL A 7 -3.84 -8.21 0.24
C VAL A 7 -3.08 -8.00 1.53
N PHE A 8 -2.51 -6.81 1.69
CA PHE A 8 -1.71 -6.39 2.82
C PHE A 8 -2.38 -5.23 3.54
N ILE A 9 -2.24 -5.17 4.87
CA ILE A 9 -2.72 -4.03 5.66
C ILE A 9 -1.61 -2.97 5.81
N THR A 10 -1.98 -1.74 6.17
CA THR A 10 -1.04 -0.62 6.37
C THR A 10 0.16 -1.00 7.24
N ALA A 11 -0.04 -1.75 8.32
CA ALA A 11 1.02 -2.14 9.24
C ALA A 11 2.02 -3.14 8.63
N GLU A 12 1.58 -3.98 7.70
CA GLU A 12 2.45 -4.93 7.00
C GLU A 12 3.30 -4.20 5.96
N VAL A 13 2.66 -3.38 5.14
CA VAL A 13 3.34 -2.61 4.09
C VAL A 13 4.33 -1.61 4.71
N SER A 14 3.97 -0.97 5.83
CA SER A 14 4.88 -0.06 6.54
C SER A 14 6.16 -0.76 7.02
N ARG A 15 6.03 -2.00 7.52
CA ARG A 15 7.19 -2.82 7.91
C ARG A 15 8.00 -3.28 6.71
N GLN A 16 7.35 -3.67 5.61
CA GLN A 16 8.03 -4.13 4.40
C GLN A 16 8.85 -3.02 3.72
N LEU A 17 8.32 -1.80 3.72
CA LEU A 17 8.95 -0.64 3.07
C LEU A 17 9.79 0.21 4.03
N ASP A 18 9.86 -0.17 5.30
CA ASP A 18 10.56 0.55 6.38
C ASP A 18 10.22 2.06 6.43
N ILE A 19 8.91 2.37 6.38
CA ILE A 19 8.39 3.74 6.46
C ILE A 19 7.23 3.83 7.45
N THR A 20 6.97 5.04 7.96
CA THR A 20 5.86 5.23 8.90
C THR A 20 4.51 4.99 8.21
N PRO A 21 3.51 4.40 8.90
CA PRO A 21 2.16 4.22 8.38
C PRO A 21 1.53 5.52 7.85
N ALA A 22 1.75 6.64 8.56
CA ALA A 22 1.25 7.95 8.15
C ALA A 22 1.86 8.42 6.81
N TYR A 23 3.17 8.21 6.63
CA TYR A 23 3.82 8.56 5.37
C TYR A 23 3.37 7.65 4.22
N LEU A 24 3.26 6.34 4.47
CA LEU A 24 2.74 5.36 3.52
C LEU A 24 1.36 5.76 2.99
N VAL A 25 0.41 6.05 3.88
CA VAL A 25 -0.96 6.42 3.49
C VAL A 25 -0.98 7.74 2.71
N ARG A 26 -0.19 8.74 3.15
CA ARG A 26 -0.08 10.01 2.43
C ARG A 26 0.48 9.82 1.01
N LEU A 27 1.51 9.00 0.86
CA LEU A 27 2.10 8.68 -0.43
C LEU A 27 1.10 7.92 -1.32
N ALA A 28 0.46 6.86 -0.80
CA ALA A 28 -0.53 6.09 -1.54
C ALA A 28 -1.70 6.94 -2.05
N LYS A 29 -2.23 7.85 -1.21
CA LYS A 29 -3.27 8.82 -1.60
C LYS A 29 -2.80 9.77 -2.72
N SER A 30 -1.53 10.17 -2.73
CA SER A 30 -0.99 11.05 -3.76
C SER A 30 -0.78 10.36 -5.12
N LEU A 31 -0.71 9.02 -5.14
CA LEU A 31 -0.49 8.23 -6.36
C LEU A 31 -1.77 7.94 -7.14
N ASN A 32 -2.95 8.35 -6.64
CA ASN A 32 -4.25 8.17 -7.27
C ASN A 32 -4.50 6.72 -7.74
N LEU A 33 -4.14 5.75 -6.88
CA LEU A 33 -4.30 4.32 -7.14
C LEU A 33 -5.78 3.94 -7.23
N PRO A 34 -6.16 2.96 -8.07
CA PRO A 34 -7.54 2.48 -8.14
C PRO A 34 -7.95 1.78 -6.84
N GLU A 35 -9.25 1.77 -6.53
CA GLU A 35 -9.78 1.15 -5.30
C GLU A 35 -9.48 -0.35 -5.20
N THR A 36 -9.28 -1.02 -6.34
CA THR A 36 -8.85 -2.43 -6.39
C THR A 36 -7.44 -2.65 -5.85
N ASP A 37 -6.61 -1.60 -5.87
CA ASP A 37 -5.19 -1.64 -5.51
C ASP A 37 -4.95 -1.03 -4.14
N PHE A 38 -5.66 0.05 -3.81
CA PHE A 38 -5.57 0.76 -2.54
C PHE A 38 -6.94 1.25 -2.09
N ARG A 39 -7.39 0.83 -0.91
CA ARG A 39 -8.68 1.27 -0.34
C ARG A 39 -8.68 1.33 1.17
N GLU A 40 -9.53 2.20 1.70
CA GLU A 40 -9.77 2.32 3.13
C GLU A 40 -10.66 1.17 3.65
N THR A 41 -10.42 0.78 4.90
CA THR A 41 -11.25 -0.19 5.64
C THR A 41 -12.09 0.54 6.68
N SER A 42 -13.11 -0.12 7.23
CA SER A 42 -14.00 0.44 8.27
C SER A 42 -13.32 0.85 9.58
N LYS A 43 -12.04 0.51 9.80
CA LYS A 43 -11.28 0.82 11.02
C LYS A 43 -10.15 1.84 10.81
N GLY A 44 -10.18 2.60 9.71
CA GLY A 44 -9.14 3.60 9.41
C GLY A 44 -7.77 2.99 9.02
N SER A 45 -7.73 1.69 8.76
CA SER A 45 -6.59 1.03 8.10
C SER A 45 -6.84 0.96 6.60
N TYR A 46 -5.81 0.69 5.81
CA TYR A 46 -5.89 0.58 4.37
C TYR A 46 -5.43 -0.79 3.90
N LEU A 47 -6.06 -1.28 2.83
CA LEU A 47 -5.67 -2.47 2.11
C LEU A 47 -4.84 -2.10 0.89
N PHE A 48 -3.84 -2.92 0.61
CA PHE A 48 -2.94 -2.78 -0.52
C PHE A 48 -2.84 -4.12 -1.22
N ASN A 49 -2.90 -4.15 -2.54
CA ASN A 49 -2.45 -5.32 -3.29
C ASN A 49 -0.97 -5.18 -3.66
N ARG A 50 -0.42 -6.22 -4.29
CA ARG A 50 0.98 -6.23 -4.74
C ARG A 50 1.30 -5.07 -5.71
N ASN A 51 0.40 -4.74 -6.64
CA ASN A 51 0.59 -3.63 -7.59
C ASN A 51 0.75 -2.28 -6.87
N ALA A 52 -0.09 -2.00 -5.87
CA ALA A 52 0.01 -0.79 -5.06
C ALA A 52 1.38 -0.70 -4.37
N ILE A 53 1.86 -1.81 -3.80
CA ILE A 53 3.16 -1.86 -3.11
C ILE A 53 4.30 -1.59 -4.09
N GLU A 54 4.28 -2.20 -5.27
CA GLU A 54 5.31 -2.00 -6.31
C GLU A 54 5.35 -0.54 -6.79
N LEU A 55 4.18 0.08 -7.03
CA LEU A 55 4.07 1.49 -7.39
C LEU A 55 4.61 2.40 -6.29
N ILE A 56 4.24 2.16 -5.03
CA ILE A 56 4.73 2.94 -3.88
C ILE A 56 6.26 2.79 -3.77
N GLN A 57 6.79 1.57 -3.87
CA GLN A 57 8.23 1.29 -3.78
C GLN A 57 9.00 1.98 -4.91
N SER A 58 8.47 1.99 -6.13
CA SER A 58 9.10 2.68 -7.27
C SER A 58 9.19 4.19 -7.05
N ASN A 59 8.22 4.80 -6.37
CA ASN A 59 8.22 6.23 -6.04
C ASN A 59 9.16 6.56 -4.87
N LEU A 60 9.37 5.63 -3.94
CA LEU A 60 10.36 5.80 -2.87
C LEU A 60 11.80 5.82 -3.42
N LYS A 61 12.11 4.98 -4.42
CA LYS A 61 13.44 4.91 -5.06
C LYS A 61 13.78 6.11 -5.95
N ARG A 62 12.79 6.94 -6.31
CA ARG A 62 12.98 8.13 -7.15
C ARG A 62 13.43 9.38 -6.37
N LYS A 63 13.58 9.27 -5.05
CA LYS A 63 14.08 10.31 -4.15
C LYS A 63 15.46 9.95 -3.64
#